data_AF-A0A1R3HQN3-F1
#
_entry.id   AF-A0A1R3HQN3-F1
#
_cell.length_a   1.000
_cell.length_b   1.000
_cell.length_c   1.000
_cell.angle_alpha   90.00
_cell.angle_beta   90.00
_cell.angle_gamma   90.00
#
_symmetry.space_group_name_H-M   'P 1'
#
loop_
_entity.id
_entity.type
_entity.pdbx_description
1 polymer ?
#
loop_
_entity_poly.entity_id
_entity_poly.type
_entity_poly.pdbx_seq_one_letter_code
_entity_poly.pdbx_strand_id
1 'polypeptide(L)'
;MDVLKSMDGAIRNYLIIQWDVRHWSLAFASDFSKCDVIDNTMCETFNGVIVEAREKPIITMLEEIRMYVMRMIVKNRQQALDWKTEYGPRILAKLDKNWKRVDNWEVDWDGGVAFEVYHDNIELNLRERFIVSLEGKTCSCRGWDVSGVPCHHAIAAILYCGKEPIDYLDIASRKMNSSRHINHSYILVGVQVFGARGMRGKESEYVITRPAGNVQKVTTVRKLKEDARKMRHDRAAWTSKVQEVLTQESYQP
;
A
#
# COMPACT_ATOMS: atom_id res chain seq x y z
N MET A 1 -17.98 6.26 1.57
CA MET A 1 -19.09 7.18 1.92
C MET A 1 -20.43 6.49 1.84
N ASP A 2 -20.64 5.65 0.84
CA ASP A 2 -21.92 4.96 0.63
C ASP A 2 -22.20 3.87 1.68
N VAL A 3 -21.15 3.20 2.18
CA VAL A 3 -21.27 2.25 3.31
C VAL A 3 -21.74 2.95 4.60
N LEU A 4 -21.22 4.15 4.90
CA LEU A 4 -21.69 4.95 6.05
C LEU A 4 -23.14 5.40 5.86
N LYS A 5 -23.53 5.73 4.61
CA LYS A 5 -24.90 6.10 4.26
C LYS A 5 -25.87 4.92 4.44
N SER A 6 -25.45 3.70 4.10
CA SER A 6 -26.27 2.49 4.28
C SER A 6 -26.36 2.04 5.74
N MET A 7 -25.39 2.40 6.58
CA MET A 7 -25.42 2.12 8.02
C MET A 7 -26.31 3.12 8.78
N ASP A 8 -26.02 4.41 8.65
CA ASP A 8 -26.80 5.48 9.31
C ASP A 8 -26.62 6.82 8.57
N GLY A 9 -27.70 7.24 7.90
CA GLY A 9 -27.72 8.51 7.17
C GLY A 9 -27.62 9.74 8.08
N ALA A 10 -28.12 9.68 9.32
CA ALA A 10 -28.08 10.78 10.27
C ALA A 10 -26.65 11.00 10.78
N ILE A 11 -25.93 9.92 11.12
CA ILE A 11 -24.52 9.99 11.52
C ILE A 11 -23.66 10.53 10.38
N ARG A 12 -23.87 10.05 9.15
CA ARG A 12 -23.16 10.56 7.97
C ARG A 12 -23.36 12.07 7.81
N ASN A 13 -24.60 12.54 7.93
CA ASN A 13 -24.91 13.97 7.79
C ASN A 13 -24.28 14.78 8.91
N TYR A 14 -24.35 14.31 10.16
CA TYR A 14 -23.70 14.94 11.30
C TYR A 14 -22.18 15.09 11.06
N LEU A 15 -21.50 14.02 10.66
CA LEU A 15 -20.06 14.03 10.40
C LEU A 15 -19.68 14.98 9.27
N ILE A 16 -20.43 14.99 8.17
CA ILE A 16 -20.16 15.87 7.02
C ILE A 16 -20.38 17.35 7.38
N ILE A 17 -21.39 17.66 8.19
CA ILE A 17 -21.73 19.04 8.56
C ILE A 17 -20.75 19.59 9.60
N GLN A 18 -20.38 18.77 10.59
CA GLN A 18 -19.65 19.22 11.77
C GLN A 18 -18.12 19.08 11.62
N TRP A 19 -17.65 18.14 10.81
CA TRP A 19 -16.23 17.81 10.72
C TRP A 19 -15.77 17.70 9.26
N ASP A 20 -14.61 18.29 8.97
CA ASP A 20 -13.98 18.12 7.68
C ASP A 20 -13.60 16.66 7.43
N VAL A 21 -14.03 16.12 6.29
CA VAL A 21 -13.89 14.73 5.85
C VAL A 21 -12.45 14.23 5.89
N ARG A 22 -11.46 15.14 5.73
CA ARG A 22 -10.03 14.81 5.82
C ARG A 22 -9.60 14.26 7.18
N HIS A 23 -10.35 14.55 8.25
CA HIS A 23 -10.00 14.12 9.61
C HIS A 23 -10.51 12.74 9.98
N TRP A 24 -11.50 12.21 9.25
CA TRP A 24 -12.17 10.96 9.63
C TRP A 24 -12.29 9.94 8.49
N SER A 25 -11.86 10.29 7.27
CA SER A 25 -11.89 9.40 6.13
C SER A 25 -10.51 9.26 5.48
N LEU A 26 -9.99 8.02 5.45
CA LEU A 26 -8.74 7.69 4.73
C LEU A 26 -8.80 8.03 3.24
N ALA A 27 -9.99 8.02 2.63
CA ALA A 27 -10.15 8.36 1.21
C ALA A 27 -9.70 9.81 0.90
N PHE A 28 -9.78 10.70 1.90
CA PHE A 28 -9.41 12.11 1.80
C PHE A 28 -8.17 12.47 2.64
N ALA A 29 -7.53 11.48 3.28
CA ALA A 29 -6.34 11.69 4.07
C ALA A 29 -5.17 12.13 3.19
N SER A 30 -4.29 12.96 3.75
CA SER A 30 -3.04 13.36 3.11
C SER A 30 -2.14 12.13 2.89
N ASP A 31 -1.48 12.11 1.74
CA ASP A 31 -0.48 11.10 1.37
C ASP A 31 0.96 11.54 1.69
N PHE A 32 1.14 12.70 2.34
CA PHE A 32 2.46 13.22 2.70
C PHE A 32 3.12 12.41 3.82
N SER A 33 2.37 12.05 4.86
CA SER A 33 2.91 11.37 6.05
C SER A 33 3.15 9.88 5.84
N LYS A 34 2.61 9.30 4.75
CA LYS A 34 2.64 7.86 4.47
C LYS A 34 2.17 7.00 5.66
N CYS A 35 1.18 7.49 6.40
CA CYS A 35 0.62 6.85 7.57
C CYS A 35 -0.90 6.73 7.44
N ASP A 36 -1.40 5.49 7.42
CA ASP A 36 -2.84 5.20 7.40
C ASP A 36 -3.44 4.95 8.78
N VAL A 37 -2.71 5.31 9.85
CA VAL A 37 -3.21 5.27 11.23
C VAL A 37 -3.92 6.59 11.51
N ILE A 38 -5.23 6.58 11.37
CA ILE A 38 -6.12 7.72 11.72
C ILE A 38 -7.01 7.41 12.94
N ASP A 39 -6.74 6.30 13.62
CA ASP A 39 -7.50 5.85 14.78
C ASP A 39 -6.93 6.40 16.11
N ASN A 40 -7.77 6.32 17.15
CA ASN A 40 -7.41 6.73 18.50
C ASN A 40 -6.61 5.65 19.25
N THR A 41 -6.23 4.55 18.60
CA THR A 41 -5.62 3.38 19.25
C THR A 41 -4.34 3.74 20.00
N MET A 42 -3.58 4.68 19.45
CA MET A 42 -2.38 5.21 20.08
C MET A 42 -2.67 5.92 21.41
N CYS A 43 -3.72 6.74 21.43
CA CYS A 43 -4.12 7.47 22.62
C CYS A 43 -4.77 6.53 23.65
N GLU A 44 -5.60 5.58 23.22
CA GLU A 44 -6.21 4.57 24.11
C GLU A 44 -5.13 3.75 24.82
N THR A 45 -4.13 3.31 24.06
CA THR A 45 -2.98 2.59 24.58
C THR A 45 -2.21 3.43 25.59
N PHE A 46 -1.88 4.67 25.25
CA PHE A 46 -1.16 5.57 26.16
C PHE A 46 -1.98 5.87 27.42
N ASN A 47 -3.27 6.17 27.26
CA ASN A 47 -4.19 6.44 28.36
C ASN A 47 -4.29 5.25 29.31
N GLY A 48 -4.32 4.02 28.77
CA GLY A 48 -4.32 2.79 29.57
C GLY A 48 -3.06 2.60 30.41
N VAL A 49 -1.89 3.05 29.91
CA VAL A 49 -0.63 2.95 30.66
C VAL A 49 -0.53 3.98 31.77
N ILE A 50 -1.03 5.20 31.57
CA ILE A 50 -0.86 6.29 32.54
C ILE A 50 -1.94 6.32 33.63
N VAL A 51 -2.87 5.36 33.66
CA VAL A 51 -3.97 5.33 34.65
C VAL A 51 -3.41 5.37 36.07
N GLU A 52 -2.49 4.46 36.41
CA GLU A 52 -1.90 4.39 37.76
C GLU A 52 -1.05 5.62 38.09
N ALA A 53 -0.39 6.21 37.09
CA ALA A 53 0.40 7.42 37.29
C ALA A 53 -0.50 8.63 37.62
N ARG A 54 -1.72 8.68 37.07
CA ARG A 54 -2.69 9.77 37.29
C ARG A 54 -3.28 9.81 38.70
N GLU A 55 -3.18 8.72 39.46
CA GLU A 55 -3.65 8.66 40.84
C GLU A 55 -2.63 9.26 41.83
N LYS A 56 -1.46 9.68 41.35
CA LYS A 56 -0.35 10.17 42.17
C LYS A 56 -0.26 11.70 42.15
N PRO A 57 0.44 12.33 43.12
CA PRO A 57 0.70 13.76 43.10
C PRO A 57 1.34 14.23 41.80
N ILE A 58 1.07 15.47 41.40
CA ILE A 58 1.45 16.01 40.07
C ILE A 58 2.93 15.78 39.71
N ILE A 59 3.84 15.96 40.66
CA ILE A 59 5.28 15.76 40.44
C ILE A 59 5.58 14.28 40.17
N THR A 60 5.01 13.37 40.97
CA THR A 60 5.19 11.92 40.80
C THR A 60 4.58 11.42 39.50
N MET A 61 3.38 11.88 39.15
CA MET A 61 2.70 11.55 37.88
C MET A 61 3.59 11.92 36.68
N LEU A 62 4.10 13.16 36.65
CA LEU A 62 4.94 13.64 35.56
C LEU A 62 6.25 12.85 35.45
N GLU A 63 6.85 12.51 36.58
CA GLU A 63 8.11 11.77 36.61
C GLU A 63 7.93 10.32 36.11
N GLU A 64 6.82 9.68 36.46
CA GLU A 64 6.51 8.33 35.96
C GLU A 64 6.20 8.33 34.46
N ILE A 65 5.43 9.30 33.96
CA ILE A 65 5.16 9.45 32.52
C ILE A 65 6.48 9.69 31.76
N ARG A 66 7.34 10.58 32.27
CA ARG A 66 8.66 10.87 31.70
C ARG A 66 9.52 9.60 31.62
N MET A 67 9.64 8.86 32.73
CA MET A 67 10.40 7.61 32.76
C MET A 67 9.84 6.56 31.79
N TYR A 68 8.52 6.43 31.73
CA TYR A 68 7.85 5.52 30.82
C TYR A 68 8.18 5.85 29.35
N VAL A 69 8.05 7.11 28.94
CA VAL A 69 8.38 7.57 27.59
C VAL A 69 9.86 7.31 27.27
N MET A 70 10.77 7.61 28.21
CA MET A 70 12.21 7.33 28.03
C MET A 70 12.49 5.85 27.81
N ARG A 71 11.95 4.96 28.65
CA ARG A 71 12.12 3.50 28.51
C ARG A 71 11.53 2.99 27.19
N MET A 72 10.37 3.51 26.80
CA MET A 72 9.72 3.18 25.52
C MET A 72 10.61 3.54 24.33
N ILE A 73 11.19 4.75 24.31
CA ILE A 73 12.10 5.18 23.23
C ILE A 73 13.32 4.26 23.13
N VAL A 74 13.96 3.95 24.26
CA VAL A 74 15.13 3.05 24.27
C VAL A 74 14.76 1.65 23.77
N LYS A 75 13.62 1.10 24.22
CA LYS A 75 13.11 -0.19 23.75
C LYS A 75 12.86 -0.19 22.24
N ASN A 76 12.21 0.84 21.71
CA ASN A 76 11.93 0.96 20.29
C ASN A 76 13.22 1.08 19.46
N ARG A 77 14.22 1.82 19.96
CA ARG A 77 15.55 1.90 19.33
C ARG A 77 16.23 0.54 19.26
N GLN A 78 16.26 -0.19 20.38
CA GLN A 78 16.87 -1.52 20.41
C GLN A 78 16.19 -2.45 19.40
N GLN A 79 14.85 -2.47 19.40
CA GLN A 79 14.10 -3.28 18.44
C GLN A 79 14.39 -2.88 16.98
N ALA A 80 14.53 -1.59 16.69
CA ALA A 80 14.88 -1.13 15.35
C ALA A 80 16.30 -1.55 14.94
N LEU A 81 17.26 -1.54 15.88
CA LEU A 81 18.62 -2.06 15.62
C LEU A 81 18.58 -3.54 15.24
N ASP A 82 17.76 -4.32 15.93
CA ASP A 82 17.60 -5.77 15.74
C ASP A 82 16.90 -6.16 14.43
N TRP A 83 16.39 -5.20 13.63
CA TRP A 83 15.78 -5.50 12.34
C TRP A 83 16.80 -6.07 11.36
N LYS A 84 16.53 -7.28 10.85
CA LYS A 84 17.38 -7.98 9.86
C LYS A 84 17.17 -7.44 8.43
N THR A 85 16.00 -6.85 8.15
CA THR A 85 15.57 -6.40 6.83
C THR A 85 15.64 -4.89 6.69
N GLU A 86 15.60 -4.40 5.43
CA GLU A 86 15.51 -2.96 5.14
C GLU A 86 14.19 -2.34 5.65
N TYR A 87 13.15 -3.15 5.84
CA TYR A 87 11.84 -2.70 6.30
C TYR A 87 11.48 -3.32 7.65
N GLY A 88 10.75 -2.59 8.48
CA GLY A 88 10.28 -3.07 9.78
C GLY A 88 9.20 -4.16 9.67
N PRO A 89 9.05 -5.02 10.70
CA PRO A 89 8.15 -6.17 10.67
C PRO A 89 6.68 -5.79 10.45
N ARG A 90 6.25 -4.61 10.92
CA ARG A 90 4.86 -4.14 10.72
C ARG A 90 4.55 -3.81 9.25
N ILE A 91 5.49 -3.16 8.55
CA ILE A 91 5.34 -2.85 7.12
C ILE A 91 5.30 -4.15 6.32
N LEU A 92 6.19 -5.10 6.63
CA LEU A 92 6.21 -6.40 5.98
C LEU A 92 4.94 -7.21 6.27
N ALA A 93 4.46 -7.24 7.52
CA ALA A 93 3.21 -7.90 7.87
C ALA A 93 2.00 -7.28 7.15
N LYS A 94 2.01 -5.97 6.94
CA LYS A 94 0.98 -5.28 6.16
C LYS A 94 1.05 -5.65 4.67
N LEU A 95 2.26 -5.70 4.11
CA LEU A 95 2.48 -6.13 2.73
C LEU A 95 1.99 -7.57 2.54
N ASP A 96 2.30 -8.49 3.46
CA ASP A 96 1.82 -9.88 3.45
C ASP A 96 0.29 -9.98 3.55
N LYS A 97 -0.32 -9.17 4.43
CA LYS A 97 -1.79 -9.10 4.54
C LYS A 97 -2.43 -8.64 3.21
N ASN A 98 -1.81 -7.68 2.53
CA ASN A 98 -2.28 -7.23 1.22
C ASN A 98 -2.04 -8.30 0.14
N TRP A 99 -0.88 -8.97 0.16
CA TRP A 99 -0.54 -10.04 -0.78
C TRP A 99 -1.59 -11.17 -0.78
N LYS A 100 -2.02 -11.61 0.40
CA LYS A 100 -3.03 -12.67 0.56
C LYS A 100 -4.41 -12.34 -0.04
N ARG A 101 -4.65 -11.10 -0.45
CA ARG A 101 -5.92 -10.64 -1.02
C ARG A 101 -5.86 -10.45 -2.53
N VAL A 102 -4.73 -10.78 -3.16
CA VAL A 102 -4.48 -10.54 -4.59
C VAL A 102 -5.25 -11.51 -5.47
N ASP A 103 -5.42 -12.76 -5.04
CA ASP A 103 -5.96 -13.85 -5.88
C ASP A 103 -7.37 -13.58 -6.46
N ASN A 104 -8.12 -12.64 -5.86
CA ASN A 104 -9.46 -12.27 -6.33
C ASN A 104 -9.45 -11.25 -7.46
N TRP A 105 -8.29 -10.70 -7.86
CA TRP A 105 -8.20 -9.58 -8.78
C TRP A 105 -7.63 -9.97 -10.14
N GLU A 106 -8.31 -9.51 -11.19
CA GLU A 106 -7.82 -9.55 -12.55
C GLU A 106 -7.24 -8.19 -12.95
N VAL A 107 -6.35 -8.18 -13.95
CA VAL A 107 -5.59 -6.99 -14.36
C VAL A 107 -5.64 -6.83 -15.87
N ASP A 108 -6.15 -5.68 -16.32
CA ASP A 108 -6.06 -5.20 -17.69
C ASP A 108 -5.08 -4.02 -17.75
N TRP A 109 -4.19 -4.03 -18.75
CA TRP A 109 -3.21 -2.96 -18.96
C TRP A 109 -3.63 -2.08 -20.13
N ASP A 110 -3.59 -0.76 -19.95
CA ASP A 110 -4.00 0.21 -20.96
C ASP A 110 -3.00 0.39 -22.12
N GLY A 111 -1.84 -0.28 -22.04
CA GLY A 111 -0.75 -0.13 -23.00
C GLY A 111 0.22 1.02 -22.68
N GLY A 112 -0.06 1.79 -21.63
CA GLY A 112 0.71 2.92 -21.14
C GLY A 112 1.13 2.73 -19.68
N VAL A 113 0.75 3.68 -18.83
CA VAL A 113 1.25 3.81 -17.44
C VAL A 113 0.27 3.31 -16.38
N ALA A 114 -0.95 2.92 -16.78
CA ALA A 114 -2.02 2.57 -15.86
C ALA A 114 -2.58 1.16 -16.08
N PHE A 115 -3.12 0.60 -15.01
CA PHE A 115 -3.72 -0.72 -14.98
C PHE A 115 -5.13 -0.59 -14.42
N GLU A 116 -6.09 -1.23 -15.08
CA GLU A 116 -7.40 -1.47 -14.53
C GLU A 116 -7.38 -2.82 -13.80
N VAL A 117 -7.54 -2.78 -12.49
CA VAL A 117 -7.57 -3.96 -11.63
C VAL A 117 -8.99 -4.16 -11.14
N TYR A 118 -9.58 -5.32 -11.40
CA TYR A 118 -11.00 -5.53 -11.20
C TYR A 118 -11.35 -6.90 -10.63
N HIS A 119 -12.54 -6.97 -10.04
CA HIS A 119 -13.15 -8.19 -9.54
C HIS A 119 -14.64 -8.18 -9.89
N ASP A 120 -15.11 -9.26 -10.51
CA ASP A 120 -16.51 -9.42 -10.85
C ASP A 120 -17.25 -10.07 -9.66
N ASN A 121 -18.09 -9.29 -8.99
CA ASN A 121 -18.95 -9.77 -7.92
C ASN A 121 -20.24 -10.35 -8.53
N ILE A 122 -20.28 -11.67 -8.64
CA ILE A 122 -21.40 -12.41 -9.24
C ILE A 122 -22.69 -12.21 -8.44
N GLU A 123 -22.61 -12.16 -7.11
CA GLU A 123 -23.80 -12.03 -6.24
C GLU A 123 -24.49 -10.68 -6.40
N LEU A 124 -23.70 -9.61 -6.56
CA LEU A 124 -24.21 -8.25 -6.72
C LEU A 124 -24.38 -7.84 -8.19
N ASN A 125 -23.98 -8.69 -9.13
CA ASN A 125 -23.90 -8.37 -10.56
C ASN A 125 -23.19 -7.03 -10.84
N LEU A 126 -22.09 -6.80 -10.12
CA LEU A 126 -21.31 -5.56 -10.15
C LEU A 126 -19.82 -5.87 -10.34
N ARG A 127 -19.16 -5.05 -11.14
CA ARG A 127 -17.71 -5.09 -11.32
C ARG A 127 -17.05 -4.02 -10.46
N GLU A 128 -16.31 -4.45 -9.45
CA GLU A 128 -15.43 -3.57 -8.68
C GLU A 128 -14.17 -3.33 -9.51
N ARG A 129 -13.76 -2.06 -9.65
CA ARG A 129 -12.59 -1.70 -10.45
C ARG A 129 -11.79 -0.59 -9.81
N PHE A 130 -10.48 -0.68 -9.97
CA PHE A 130 -9.51 0.27 -9.44
C PHE A 130 -8.45 0.58 -10.50
N ILE A 131 -8.03 1.84 -10.56
CA ILE A 131 -6.97 2.30 -11.44
C ILE A 131 -5.68 2.32 -10.63
N VAL A 132 -4.64 1.66 -11.13
CA VAL A 132 -3.31 1.61 -10.51
C VAL A 132 -2.29 2.24 -11.44
N SER A 133 -1.46 3.15 -10.93
CA SER A 133 -0.26 3.62 -11.62
C SER A 133 0.98 3.16 -10.87
N LEU A 134 1.82 2.37 -11.53
CA LEU A 134 3.08 1.89 -10.93
C LEU A 134 4.17 2.98 -10.92
N GLU A 135 4.14 3.89 -11.89
CA GLU A 135 5.07 5.02 -11.98
C GLU A 135 4.75 6.06 -10.90
N GLY A 136 3.47 6.44 -10.78
CA GLY A 136 3.01 7.34 -9.73
C GLY A 136 2.97 6.73 -8.33
N LYS A 137 3.10 5.40 -8.22
CA LYS A 137 2.88 4.63 -6.99
C LYS A 137 1.52 4.94 -6.34
N THR A 138 0.48 5.01 -7.15
CA THR A 138 -0.88 5.38 -6.72
C THR A 138 -1.89 4.30 -7.06
N CYS A 139 -2.98 4.28 -6.30
CA CYS A 139 -4.15 3.45 -6.59
C CYS A 139 -5.42 4.24 -6.29
N SER A 140 -6.46 4.09 -7.11
CA SER A 140 -7.75 4.76 -6.87
C SER A 140 -8.42 4.33 -5.55
N CYS A 141 -8.00 3.22 -4.93
CA CYS A 141 -8.43 2.87 -3.58
C CYS A 141 -7.76 3.71 -2.47
N ARG A 142 -6.78 4.56 -2.80
CA ARG A 142 -5.95 5.40 -1.92
C ARG A 142 -5.11 4.67 -0.87
N GLY A 143 -5.26 3.35 -0.74
CA GLY A 143 -4.55 2.57 0.28
C GLY A 143 -3.03 2.59 0.11
N TRP A 144 -2.54 2.62 -1.13
CA TRP A 144 -1.11 2.74 -1.40
C TRP A 144 -0.62 4.17 -1.16
N ASP A 145 -1.36 5.15 -1.68
CA ASP A 145 -1.05 6.57 -1.59
C ASP A 145 -0.85 7.01 -0.14
N VAL A 146 -1.80 6.68 0.74
CA VAL A 146 -1.83 7.11 2.14
C VAL A 146 -0.84 6.34 3.00
N SER A 147 -0.63 5.05 2.73
CA SER A 147 0.21 4.22 3.62
C SER A 147 1.64 4.00 3.15
N GLY A 148 1.94 4.31 1.89
CA GLY A 148 3.23 3.99 1.28
C GLY A 148 3.48 2.48 1.08
N VAL A 149 2.51 1.62 1.40
CA VAL A 149 2.58 0.18 1.20
C VAL A 149 1.65 -0.21 0.07
N PRO A 150 2.12 -0.92 -0.98
CA PRO A 150 1.25 -1.40 -2.06
C PRO A 150 0.01 -2.09 -1.52
N CYS A 151 -1.17 -1.62 -1.94
CA CYS A 151 -2.43 -2.29 -1.66
C CYS A 151 -2.56 -3.57 -2.51
N HIS A 152 -3.54 -4.43 -2.23
CA HIS A 152 -3.73 -5.67 -3.00
C HIS A 152 -3.96 -5.42 -4.50
N HIS A 153 -4.62 -4.33 -4.89
CA HIS A 153 -4.74 -3.94 -6.31
C HIS A 153 -3.37 -3.61 -6.92
N ALA A 154 -2.58 -2.82 -6.21
CA ALA A 154 -1.24 -2.45 -6.66
C ALA A 154 -0.33 -3.67 -6.77
N ILE A 155 -0.40 -4.60 -5.80
CA ILE A 155 0.35 -5.85 -5.85
C ILE A 155 -0.06 -6.68 -7.07
N ALA A 156 -1.35 -6.78 -7.38
CA ALA A 156 -1.81 -7.48 -8.59
C ALA A 156 -1.17 -6.89 -9.87
N ALA A 157 -1.17 -5.57 -10.02
CA ALA A 157 -0.54 -4.89 -11.17
C ALA A 157 1.00 -5.05 -11.20
N ILE A 158 1.66 -5.00 -10.03
CA ILE A 158 3.11 -5.24 -9.90
C ILE A 158 3.46 -6.66 -10.37
N LEU A 159 2.69 -7.65 -9.92
CA LEU A 159 2.89 -9.06 -10.28
C LEU A 159 2.60 -9.33 -11.75
N TYR A 160 1.60 -8.66 -12.33
CA TYR A 160 1.35 -8.70 -13.78
C TYR A 160 2.58 -8.27 -14.60
N CYS A 161 3.36 -7.33 -14.07
CA CYS A 161 4.62 -6.87 -14.67
C CYS A 161 5.83 -7.78 -14.37
N GLY A 162 5.67 -8.81 -13.55
CA GLY A 162 6.77 -9.69 -13.12
C GLY A 162 7.77 -9.01 -12.19
N LYS A 163 7.34 -8.00 -11.43
CA LYS A 163 8.18 -7.27 -10.48
C LYS A 163 7.85 -7.68 -9.03
N GLU A 164 8.74 -7.34 -8.11
CA GLU A 164 8.59 -7.67 -6.69
C GLU A 164 7.90 -6.51 -5.92
N PRO A 165 6.82 -6.74 -5.15
CA PRO A 165 6.13 -5.67 -4.43
C PRO A 165 6.97 -4.97 -3.37
N ILE A 166 8.00 -5.63 -2.84
CA ILE A 166 8.89 -5.04 -1.84
C ILE A 166 9.65 -3.81 -2.39
N ASP A 167 9.93 -3.79 -3.70
CA ASP A 167 10.62 -2.69 -4.38
C ASP A 167 9.74 -1.43 -4.50
N TYR A 168 8.44 -1.58 -4.27
CA TYR A 168 7.42 -0.56 -4.39
C TYR A 168 7.00 0.06 -3.05
N LEU A 169 7.63 -0.37 -1.95
CA LEU A 169 7.48 0.27 -0.64
C LEU A 169 8.02 1.71 -0.68
N ASP A 170 7.37 2.58 0.11
CA ASP A 170 7.78 3.98 0.22
C ASP A 170 9.11 4.14 0.97
N ILE A 171 9.89 5.14 0.57
CA ILE A 171 11.20 5.45 1.15
C ILE A 171 11.10 5.77 2.65
N ALA A 172 9.98 6.36 3.09
CA ALA A 172 9.72 6.65 4.51
C ALA A 172 9.71 5.37 5.38
N SER A 173 9.32 4.23 4.79
CA SER A 173 9.26 2.93 5.48
C SER A 173 10.61 2.24 5.64
N ARG A 174 11.68 2.74 5.00
CA ARG A 174 13.02 2.15 5.11
C ARG A 174 13.59 2.35 6.51
N LYS A 175 14.34 1.35 6.99
CA LYS A 175 15.00 1.30 8.29
C LYS A 175 15.78 2.58 8.58
N MET A 176 16.56 3.08 7.63
CA MET A 176 17.36 4.30 7.81
C MET A 176 16.50 5.54 8.14
N ASN A 177 15.34 5.69 7.50
CA ASN A 177 14.43 6.81 7.72
C ASN A 177 13.57 6.58 8.97
N SER A 178 13.08 5.36 9.18
CA SER A 178 12.37 4.96 10.40
C SER A 178 13.22 5.19 11.67
N SER A 179 14.51 4.83 11.64
CA SER A 179 15.44 5.08 12.74
C SER A 179 15.68 6.57 12.98
N ARG A 180 15.68 7.40 11.93
CA ARG A 180 15.74 8.87 12.07
C ARG A 180 14.51 9.43 12.76
N HIS A 181 13.31 8.96 12.41
CA HIS A 181 12.08 9.36 13.10
C HIS A 181 12.07 8.93 14.58
N ILE A 182 12.51 7.70 14.89
CA ILE A 182 12.69 7.24 16.28
C ILE A 182 13.70 8.11 17.05
N ASN A 183 14.66 8.72 16.35
CA ASN A 183 15.69 9.57 16.95
C ASN A 183 15.30 11.05 17.08
N HIS A 184 14.43 11.56 16.19
CA HIS A 184 14.16 12.99 16.03
C HIS A 184 12.72 13.42 16.39
N SER A 185 11.80 12.47 16.58
CA SER A 185 10.42 12.77 17.00
C SER A 185 9.96 11.84 18.13
N TYR A 186 9.43 12.44 19.21
CA TYR A 186 8.78 11.75 20.35
C TYR A 186 7.51 10.97 19.96
N ILE A 187 7.16 10.95 18.68
CA ILE A 187 5.91 10.44 18.14
C ILE A 187 6.29 9.54 16.97
N LEU A 188 5.59 8.41 16.84
CA LEU A 188 5.67 7.40 15.76
C LEU A 188 6.49 6.13 16.03
N VAL A 189 6.43 5.52 17.23
CA VAL A 189 6.39 4.04 17.32
C VAL A 189 5.66 3.62 18.62
N GLY A 190 4.32 3.69 18.66
CA GLY A 190 3.57 3.16 19.81
C GLY A 190 2.79 1.88 19.53
N VAL A 191 3.04 1.19 18.42
CA VAL A 191 2.34 -0.08 18.14
C VAL A 191 3.24 -1.31 18.32
N GLN A 192 4.56 -1.14 18.42
CA GLN A 192 5.47 -2.28 18.60
C GLN A 192 5.48 -2.84 20.04
N VAL A 193 5.01 -2.05 21.02
CA VAL A 193 5.01 -2.45 22.43
C VAL A 193 3.65 -2.98 22.91
N PHE A 194 2.54 -2.62 22.25
CA PHE A 194 1.19 -2.83 22.80
C PHE A 194 0.33 -3.87 22.07
N GLY A 195 0.79 -4.39 20.93
CA GLY A 195 0.18 -5.57 20.26
C GLY A 195 0.50 -6.92 20.93
N ALA A 196 0.99 -6.94 22.18
CA ALA A 196 1.42 -8.16 22.88
C ALA A 196 0.27 -8.96 23.54
N ARG A 197 -0.99 -8.70 23.18
CA ARG A 197 -2.07 -9.69 23.31
C ARG A 197 -2.33 -10.31 21.94
N GLY A 198 -1.46 -11.23 21.51
CA GLY A 198 -1.84 -12.17 20.45
C GLY A 198 -0.82 -12.57 19.40
N MET A 199 0.38 -11.98 19.32
CA MET A 199 1.39 -12.46 18.34
C MET A 199 2.73 -12.76 19.00
N ARG A 200 2.82 -13.96 19.59
CA ARG A 200 4.09 -14.70 19.65
C ARG A 200 4.42 -15.10 18.21
N GLY A 201 5.12 -14.22 17.50
CA GLY A 201 5.69 -14.54 16.19
C GLY A 201 6.74 -15.62 16.35
N LYS A 202 6.48 -16.80 15.79
CA LYS A 202 7.55 -17.65 15.28
C LYS A 202 8.32 -16.81 14.27
N GLU A 203 9.65 -16.75 14.38
CA GLU A 203 10.49 -16.31 13.27
C GLU A 203 10.14 -17.20 12.07
N SER A 204 9.34 -16.70 11.13
CA SER A 204 9.22 -17.33 9.82
C SER A 204 10.34 -16.76 8.96
N GLU A 205 11.27 -17.61 8.60
CA GLU A 205 12.21 -17.41 7.50
C GLU A 205 11.41 -16.97 6.26
N TYR A 206 11.48 -15.69 5.91
CA TYR A 206 10.69 -15.12 4.82
C TYR A 206 11.31 -15.57 3.49
N VAL A 207 10.80 -16.67 2.94
CA VAL A 207 11.01 -17.06 1.54
C VAL A 207 9.69 -16.80 0.81
N ILE A 208 9.67 -15.77 -0.04
CA ILE A 208 8.54 -15.51 -0.94
C ILE A 208 8.53 -16.63 -1.98
N THR A 209 7.73 -17.66 -1.76
CA THR A 209 7.46 -18.70 -2.78
C THR A 209 6.20 -18.33 -3.55
N ARG A 210 6.27 -18.45 -4.88
CA ARG A 210 5.15 -18.21 -5.80
C ARG A 210 3.99 -19.16 -5.45
N PRO A 211 2.74 -18.69 -5.33
CA PRO A 211 1.60 -19.60 -5.23
C PRO A 211 1.43 -20.36 -6.56
N ALA A 212 1.24 -21.67 -6.47
CA ALA A 212 0.81 -22.50 -7.58
C ALA A 212 -0.70 -22.29 -7.77
N GLY A 213 -1.10 -21.40 -8.67
CA GLY A 213 -2.51 -21.12 -8.96
C GLY A 213 -2.71 -20.49 -10.34
N ASN A 214 -3.25 -21.28 -11.26
CA ASN A 214 -3.73 -20.96 -12.62
C ASN A 214 -2.79 -20.25 -13.60
N VAL A 215 -1.85 -21.04 -14.13
CA VAL A 215 -0.97 -20.79 -15.30
C VAL A 215 -1.75 -20.63 -16.62
N GLN A 216 -3.08 -20.69 -16.65
CA GLN A 216 -3.85 -20.76 -17.91
C GLN A 216 -4.06 -19.43 -18.65
N LYS A 217 -3.75 -18.25 -18.06
CA LYS A 217 -3.80 -16.97 -18.80
C LYS A 217 -2.41 -16.43 -19.22
N VAL A 218 -1.31 -17.01 -18.73
CA VAL A 218 0.06 -16.54 -19.04
C VAL A 218 0.47 -16.87 -20.48
N THR A 219 -0.01 -17.97 -21.05
CA THR A 219 0.25 -18.36 -22.45
C THR A 219 -0.44 -17.44 -23.45
N THR A 220 -1.66 -16.99 -23.16
CA THR A 220 -2.41 -16.06 -24.00
C THR A 220 -1.80 -14.66 -23.97
N VAL A 221 -1.36 -14.16 -22.81
CA VAL A 221 -0.69 -12.85 -22.71
C VAL A 221 0.73 -12.89 -23.32
N ARG A 222 1.46 -14.01 -23.22
CA ARG A 222 2.73 -14.18 -23.95
C ARG A 222 2.52 -14.19 -25.45
N LYS A 223 1.51 -14.92 -25.95
CA LYS A 223 1.13 -14.92 -27.37
C LYS A 223 0.71 -13.52 -27.84
N LEU A 224 -0.15 -12.83 -27.09
CA LEU A 224 -0.56 -11.46 -27.42
C LEU A 224 0.63 -10.48 -27.39
N LYS A 225 1.61 -10.65 -26.49
CA LYS A 225 2.85 -9.86 -26.46
C LYS A 225 3.78 -10.20 -27.64
N GLU A 226 3.87 -11.45 -28.06
CA GLU A 226 4.62 -11.89 -29.24
C GLU A 226 3.96 -11.42 -30.54
N ASP A 227 2.64 -11.50 -30.64
CA ASP A 227 1.86 -11.04 -31.79
C ASP A 227 1.88 -9.51 -31.89
N ALA A 228 1.79 -8.78 -30.77
CA ALA A 228 1.99 -7.33 -30.74
C ALA A 228 3.45 -6.93 -31.06
N ARG A 229 4.44 -7.77 -30.74
CA ARG A 229 5.84 -7.54 -31.11
C ARG A 229 6.06 -7.79 -32.62
N LYS A 230 5.45 -8.83 -33.19
CA LYS A 230 5.43 -9.08 -34.65
C LYS A 230 4.73 -7.97 -35.41
N MET A 231 3.55 -7.55 -34.98
CA MET A 231 2.81 -6.42 -35.59
C MET A 231 3.59 -5.10 -35.56
N ARG A 232 4.45 -4.86 -34.55
CA ARG A 232 5.34 -3.68 -34.52
C ARG A 232 6.49 -3.77 -35.53
N HIS A 233 7.07 -4.94 -35.73
CA HIS A 233 8.08 -5.16 -36.78
C HIS A 233 7.47 -5.09 -38.18
N ASP A 234 6.26 -5.62 -38.35
CA ASP A 234 5.52 -5.55 -39.62
C ASP A 234 5.04 -4.12 -39.92
N ARG A 235 4.73 -3.30 -38.90
CA ARG A 235 4.44 -1.88 -39.09
C ARG A 235 5.64 -1.11 -39.61
N ALA A 236 6.86 -1.40 -39.12
CA ALA A 236 8.08 -0.79 -39.62
C ALA A 236 8.40 -1.24 -41.06
N ALA A 237 8.14 -2.51 -41.39
CA ALA A 237 8.26 -3.04 -42.75
C ALA A 237 7.19 -2.46 -43.69
N TRP A 238 5.95 -2.28 -43.22
CA TRP A 238 4.87 -1.65 -43.98
C TRP A 238 5.13 -0.16 -44.20
N THR A 239 5.59 0.59 -43.19
CA THR A 239 5.96 1.99 -43.38
C THR A 239 7.16 2.16 -44.31
N SER A 240 8.18 1.28 -44.25
CA SER A 240 9.28 1.28 -45.23
C SER A 240 8.78 1.00 -46.64
N LYS A 241 7.90 0.00 -46.80
CA LYS A 241 7.36 -0.40 -48.11
C LYS A 241 6.39 0.63 -48.69
N VAL A 242 5.64 1.33 -47.85
CA VAL A 242 4.81 2.48 -48.24
C VAL A 242 5.70 3.68 -48.61
N GLN A 243 6.80 3.93 -47.89
CA GLN A 243 7.77 4.95 -48.27
C GLN A 243 8.44 4.64 -49.63
N GLU A 244 8.78 3.37 -49.87
CA GLU A 244 9.41 2.88 -51.11
C GLU A 244 8.47 3.05 -52.32
N VAL A 245 7.18 2.71 -52.14
CA VAL A 245 6.13 2.92 -53.16
C VAL A 245 5.88 4.40 -53.43
N LEU A 246 5.84 5.25 -52.40
CA LEU A 246 5.67 6.70 -52.55
C LEU A 246 6.89 7.38 -53.23
N THR A 247 8.09 6.82 -53.07
CA THR A 247 9.29 7.30 -53.78
C THR A 247 9.37 6.80 -55.23
N GLN A 248 8.69 5.71 -55.59
CA GLN A 248 8.62 5.21 -56.96
C GLN A 248 7.54 5.91 -57.81
N GLU A 249 6.49 6.45 -57.19
CA GLU A 249 5.43 7.22 -57.90
C GLU A 249 5.79 8.69 -58.17
N SER A 250 6.90 9.20 -57.61
CA SER A 250 7.34 10.60 -57.81
C SER A 250 8.38 10.79 -58.92
N TYR A 251 8.65 9.75 -59.73
CA TYR A 251 9.55 9.84 -60.88
C TYR A 251 8.97 9.13 -62.10
N GLN A 252 7.93 9.71 -62.70
CA GLN A 252 7.65 9.56 -64.13
C GLN A 252 7.40 10.95 -64.72
N PRO A 253 8.19 11.40 -65.73
CA PRO A 253 7.95 12.66 -66.43
C PRO A 253 6.70 12.61 -67.33
#